data_AF-A0A9P3BEW1-F1
#
_entry.id   AF-A0A9P3BEW1-F1
#
_cell.length_a   1.000
_cell.length_b   1.000
_cell.length_c   1.000
_cell.angle_alpha   90.00
_cell.angle_beta   90.00
_cell.angle_gamma   90.00
#
_symmetry.space_group_name_H-M   'P 1'
#
loop_
_entity.id
_entity.type
_entity.pdbx_description
1 polymer ?
#
loop_
_entity_poly.entity_id
_entity_poly.type
_entity_poly.pdbx_seq_one_letter_code
_entity_poly.pdbx_strand_id
1 'polypeptide(L)'
;MAPTAPFSPPPTTGKPFVPEWIPPPVTKEKHNFAQLKSIDLSLLDSDDPAVVENLVQKVKVAIRDDGFLFLENYGISLEQLHRQFALAQYLYNNISEEDKERLLFDPDTGVWSGYKHPYGFKRHRGTPDGIEQFNWYKPEWEDINRVPRCLHPFMDEIEAFCNYLTQSVNRRLLTLFSRVLELPDNYLWDNVQSHGGPTGEGYFRHALFRPIQKQTEEASKGLRMHGHTDFGLTTLLFSVPISCLQIWGRDEQWYYVPYKPGALVINIGDTLEIVSGGHFKATRHRVFKPPVDQLNEERLSLVLFNSSVGDLRMAPAYESPLIQREGCIEEQGVYKEFKNLTAQGKLVPTNRQWREIQIATCTDPTDTVRNRVGADQVLIDGKIMHQREYMGVKVVLPV
;
A
#
# COMPACT_ATOMS: atom_id res chain seq x y z
N MET A 1 -16.67 19.95 7.98
CA MET A 1 -17.30 18.65 7.64
C MET A 1 -18.08 18.18 8.87
N ALA A 2 -19.16 17.42 8.71
CA ALA A 2 -19.82 16.80 9.86
C ALA A 2 -18.89 15.77 10.53
N PRO A 3 -18.95 15.56 11.86
CA PRO A 3 -18.19 14.52 12.54
C PRO A 3 -18.46 13.16 11.91
N THR A 4 -17.42 12.33 11.81
CA THR A 4 -17.55 11.05 11.13
C THR A 4 -18.32 10.05 11.98
N ALA A 5 -19.38 9.47 11.42
CA ALA A 5 -20.04 8.33 12.02
C ALA A 5 -19.08 7.12 12.04
N PRO A 6 -18.96 6.39 13.17
CA PRO A 6 -18.20 5.14 13.23
C PRO A 6 -18.68 4.12 12.19
N PHE A 7 -17.80 3.19 11.82
CA PHE A 7 -18.14 2.09 10.94
C PHE A 7 -19.25 1.24 11.55
N SER A 8 -20.34 1.07 10.78
CA SER A 8 -21.47 0.22 11.13
C SER A 8 -21.44 -1.01 10.22
N PRO A 9 -21.00 -2.18 10.71
CA PRO A 9 -20.93 -3.39 9.90
C PRO A 9 -22.33 -3.93 9.56
N PRO A 10 -22.50 -4.63 8.43
CA PRO A 10 -23.70 -5.40 8.14
C PRO A 10 -23.95 -6.50 9.19
N PRO A 11 -25.20 -6.95 9.37
CA PRO A 11 -25.51 -8.02 10.29
C PRO A 11 -24.87 -9.35 9.87
N THR A 12 -24.41 -10.13 10.84
CA THR A 12 -23.82 -11.46 10.62
C THR A 12 -24.84 -12.60 10.71
N THR A 13 -26.10 -12.28 11.03
CA THR A 13 -27.18 -13.27 11.20
C THR A 13 -27.44 -14.06 9.92
N GLY A 14 -27.49 -15.38 10.03
CA GLY A 14 -27.76 -16.28 8.90
C GLY A 14 -26.54 -16.62 8.03
N LYS A 15 -25.37 -16.06 8.32
CA LYS A 15 -24.13 -16.37 7.61
C LYS A 15 -23.44 -17.61 8.17
N PRO A 16 -22.61 -18.32 7.38
CA PRO A 16 -21.83 -19.43 7.88
C PRO A 16 -20.88 -19.01 9.02
N PHE A 17 -20.57 -19.96 9.90
CA PHE A 17 -19.62 -19.73 10.98
C PHE A 17 -18.22 -19.45 10.43
N VAL A 18 -17.57 -18.44 10.99
CA VAL A 18 -16.19 -18.06 10.69
C VAL A 18 -15.43 -18.05 12.01
N PRO A 19 -14.37 -18.86 12.17
CA PRO A 19 -13.54 -18.83 13.37
C PRO A 19 -12.95 -17.44 13.63
N GLU A 20 -12.81 -17.07 14.89
CA GLU A 20 -12.13 -15.83 15.26
C GLU A 20 -10.67 -15.86 14.80
N TRP A 21 -10.19 -14.74 14.29
CA TRP A 21 -8.77 -14.57 14.03
C TRP A 21 -8.04 -14.27 15.34
N ILE A 22 -7.09 -15.13 15.68
CA ILE A 22 -6.22 -14.94 16.83
C ILE A 22 -4.94 -14.24 16.35
N PRO A 23 -4.67 -12.99 16.79
CA PRO A 23 -3.46 -12.30 16.40
C PRO A 23 -2.22 -13.06 16.90
N PRO A 24 -1.16 -13.23 16.08
CA PRO A 24 0.06 -13.88 16.53
C PRO A 24 0.80 -13.04 17.58
N PRO A 25 1.74 -13.65 18.34
CA PRO A 25 2.47 -12.95 19.40
C PRO A 25 3.34 -11.83 18.85
N VAL A 26 3.33 -10.68 19.52
CA VAL A 26 4.23 -9.55 19.23
C VAL A 26 5.67 -9.97 19.51
N THR A 27 6.59 -9.60 18.61
CA THR A 27 8.03 -9.86 18.79
C THR A 27 8.55 -9.24 20.09
N LYS A 28 9.48 -9.94 20.72
CA LYS A 28 10.26 -9.47 21.87
C LYS A 28 11.44 -8.60 21.44
N GLU A 29 11.73 -8.55 20.14
CA GLU A 29 12.77 -7.70 19.57
C GLU A 29 12.42 -6.22 19.73
N LYS A 30 13.43 -5.40 20.06
CA LYS A 30 13.25 -3.97 20.37
C LYS A 30 14.15 -3.04 19.56
N HIS A 31 15.13 -3.56 18.82
CA HIS A 31 16.03 -2.74 18.02
C HIS A 31 15.60 -2.70 16.54
N ASN A 32 16.14 -1.72 15.80
CA ASN A 32 15.91 -1.55 14.35
C ASN A 32 14.44 -1.29 13.94
N PHE A 33 13.69 -0.56 14.77
CA PHE A 33 12.34 -0.10 14.43
C PHE A 33 12.31 1.39 14.09
N ALA A 34 11.52 1.74 13.09
CA ALA A 34 11.28 3.12 12.68
C ALA A 34 10.48 3.88 13.75
N GLN A 35 10.78 5.17 13.93
CA GLN A 35 10.04 6.05 14.83
C GLN A 35 8.98 6.84 14.08
N LEU A 36 7.88 6.17 13.71
CA LEU A 36 6.80 6.79 12.95
C LEU A 36 5.89 7.66 13.83
N LYS A 37 5.48 8.81 13.30
CA LYS A 37 4.47 9.66 13.94
C LYS A 37 3.10 8.99 13.90
N SER A 38 2.33 9.18 14.97
CA SER A 38 0.91 8.77 15.00
C SER A 38 -0.01 9.97 14.90
N ILE A 39 -1.06 9.83 14.11
CA ILE A 39 -2.06 10.84 13.80
C ILE A 39 -3.41 10.32 14.27
N ASP A 40 -4.10 11.10 15.08
CA ASP A 40 -5.48 10.83 15.48
C ASP A 40 -6.41 11.51 14.47
N LEU A 41 -7.12 10.71 13.67
CA LEU A 41 -7.97 11.24 12.61
C LEU A 41 -9.19 11.97 13.18
N SER A 42 -9.67 11.61 14.38
CA SER A 42 -10.84 12.22 14.99
C SER A 42 -10.65 13.71 15.31
N LEU A 43 -9.39 14.14 15.50
CA LEU A 43 -9.05 15.55 15.73
C LEU A 43 -9.41 16.48 14.56
N LEU A 44 -9.60 15.94 13.34
CA LEU A 44 -10.10 16.72 12.20
C LEU A 44 -11.53 17.22 12.41
N ASP A 45 -12.31 16.56 13.28
CA ASP A 45 -13.70 16.90 13.57
C ASP A 45 -13.82 17.89 14.76
N SER A 46 -12.69 18.42 15.26
CA SER A 46 -12.70 19.38 16.36
C SER A 46 -13.28 20.74 15.92
N ASP A 47 -14.14 21.32 16.76
CA ASP A 47 -14.65 22.68 16.57
C ASP A 47 -13.59 23.76 16.84
N ASP A 48 -12.47 23.42 17.48
CA ASP A 48 -11.35 24.33 17.72
C ASP A 48 -10.39 24.34 16.50
N PRO A 49 -10.29 25.45 15.75
CA PRO A 49 -9.40 25.53 14.59
C PRO A 49 -7.93 25.31 14.94
N ALA A 50 -7.50 25.62 16.17
CA ALA A 50 -6.13 25.42 16.59
C ALA A 50 -5.78 23.93 16.73
N VAL A 51 -6.74 23.10 17.15
CA VAL A 51 -6.56 21.64 17.20
C VAL A 51 -6.35 21.08 15.79
N VAL A 52 -7.18 21.53 14.84
CA VAL A 52 -7.11 21.06 13.46
C VAL A 52 -5.83 21.57 12.77
N GLU A 53 -5.41 22.80 13.02
CA GLU A 53 -4.15 23.34 12.48
C GLU A 53 -2.94 22.57 13.02
N ASN A 54 -2.90 22.28 14.32
CA ASN A 54 -1.83 21.46 14.91
C ASN A 54 -1.78 20.06 14.30
N LEU A 55 -2.94 19.47 14.00
CA LEU A 55 -3.03 18.19 13.28
C LEU A 55 -2.43 18.29 11.88
N VAL A 56 -2.79 19.33 11.11
CA VAL A 56 -2.24 19.58 9.76
C VAL A 56 -0.72 19.74 9.80
N GLN A 57 -0.18 20.51 10.76
CA GLN A 57 1.28 20.68 10.91
C GLN A 57 1.98 19.36 11.27
N LYS A 58 1.39 18.57 12.17
CA LYS A 58 1.92 17.24 12.53
C LYS A 58 1.95 16.29 11.33
N VAL A 59 0.89 16.32 10.52
CA VAL A 59 0.81 15.54 9.27
C VAL A 59 1.85 16.02 8.26
N LYS A 60 2.00 17.34 8.05
CA LYS A 60 3.02 17.94 7.17
C LYS A 60 4.42 17.42 7.48
N VAL A 61 4.78 17.39 8.77
CA VAL A 61 6.07 16.85 9.22
C VAL A 61 6.18 15.36 8.92
N ALA A 62 5.17 14.56 9.31
CA ALA A 62 5.21 13.10 9.15
C ALA A 62 5.35 12.64 7.68
N ILE A 63 4.56 13.22 6.78
CA ILE A 63 4.57 12.83 5.36
C ILE A 63 5.81 13.35 4.61
N ARG A 64 6.42 14.45 5.07
CA ARG A 64 7.67 14.96 4.52
C ARG A 64 8.88 14.14 5.00
N ASP A 65 8.91 13.80 6.28
CA ASP A 65 10.05 13.16 6.90
C ASP A 65 10.13 11.67 6.59
N ASP A 66 9.04 10.97 6.89
CA ASP A 66 8.97 9.52 6.85
C ASP A 66 8.18 9.00 5.66
N GLY A 67 7.24 9.77 5.11
CA GLY A 67 6.29 9.29 4.08
C GLY A 67 5.38 8.16 4.57
N PHE A 68 5.46 7.85 5.87
CA PHE A 68 4.75 6.82 6.61
C PHE A 68 4.25 7.39 7.93
N LEU A 69 3.07 6.99 8.37
CA LEU A 69 2.52 7.36 9.67
C LEU A 69 1.57 6.29 10.19
N PHE A 70 1.33 6.28 11.50
CA PHE A 70 0.21 5.56 12.07
C PHE A 70 -1.03 6.46 12.09
N LEU A 71 -2.17 5.90 11.70
CA LEU A 71 -3.47 6.55 11.78
C LEU A 71 -4.35 5.81 12.79
N GLU A 72 -4.86 6.55 13.76
CA GLU A 72 -5.67 6.07 14.88
C GLU A 72 -7.04 6.75 14.88
N ASN A 73 -7.99 6.19 15.65
CA ASN A 73 -9.31 6.78 15.87
C ASN A 73 -10.06 7.15 14.57
N TYR A 74 -9.94 6.27 13.56
CA TYR A 74 -10.57 6.42 12.24
C TYR A 74 -11.97 5.78 12.16
N GLY A 75 -12.53 5.39 13.31
CA GLY A 75 -13.92 4.95 13.45
C GLY A 75 -14.18 3.45 13.21
N ILE A 76 -13.14 2.61 13.13
CA ILE A 76 -13.25 1.14 13.16
C ILE A 76 -12.70 0.64 14.50
N SER A 77 -13.45 -0.22 15.18
CA SER A 77 -13.00 -0.86 16.43
C SER A 77 -12.03 -2.01 16.14
N LEU A 78 -11.22 -2.38 17.14
CA LEU A 78 -10.31 -3.52 17.01
C LEU A 78 -11.06 -4.84 16.73
N GLU A 79 -12.25 -5.02 17.30
CA GLU A 79 -13.11 -6.17 17.05
C GLU A 79 -13.60 -6.22 15.60
N GLN A 80 -14.08 -5.10 15.07
CA GLN A 80 -14.50 -4.98 13.67
C GLN A 80 -13.32 -5.25 12.71
N LEU A 81 -12.11 -4.82 13.08
CA LEU A 81 -10.90 -5.14 12.33
C LEU A 81 -10.57 -6.64 12.39
N HIS A 82 -10.59 -7.24 13.58
CA HIS A 82 -10.35 -8.68 13.74
C HIS A 82 -11.37 -9.52 12.96
N ARG A 83 -12.61 -9.05 12.84
CA ARG A 83 -13.62 -9.69 11.98
C ARG A 83 -13.18 -9.75 10.51
N GLN A 84 -12.58 -8.69 9.98
CA GLN A 84 -12.06 -8.68 8.60
C GLN A 84 -10.84 -9.60 8.44
N PHE A 85 -9.97 -9.67 9.44
CA PHE A 85 -8.89 -10.67 9.46
C PHE A 85 -9.43 -12.11 9.53
N ALA A 86 -10.52 -12.35 10.26
CA ALA A 86 -11.17 -13.65 10.33
C ALA A 86 -11.73 -14.07 8.96
N LEU A 87 -12.36 -13.16 8.22
CA LEU A 87 -12.81 -13.41 6.84
C LEU A 87 -11.64 -13.69 5.89
N ALA A 88 -10.54 -12.95 6.03
CA ALA A 88 -9.34 -13.18 5.24
C ALA A 88 -8.65 -14.52 5.56
N GLN A 89 -8.61 -14.93 6.82
CA GLN A 89 -8.11 -16.25 7.21
C GLN A 89 -9.06 -17.36 6.74
N TYR A 90 -10.37 -17.14 6.83
CA TYR A 90 -11.38 -18.05 6.32
C TYR A 90 -11.21 -18.31 4.84
N LEU A 91 -10.91 -17.28 4.04
CA LEU A 91 -10.58 -17.43 2.62
C LEU A 91 -9.48 -18.48 2.42
N TYR A 92 -8.30 -18.29 3.02
CA TYR A 92 -7.16 -19.17 2.77
C TYR A 92 -7.33 -20.59 3.33
N ASN A 93 -8.16 -20.75 4.36
CA ASN A 93 -8.49 -22.05 4.92
C ASN A 93 -9.53 -22.83 4.10
N ASN A 94 -10.33 -22.14 3.28
CA ASN A 94 -11.51 -22.75 2.61
C ASN A 94 -11.54 -22.57 1.08
N ILE A 95 -10.63 -21.79 0.48
CA ILE A 95 -10.58 -21.64 -0.97
C ILE A 95 -10.22 -22.98 -1.64
N SER A 96 -11.01 -23.38 -2.63
CA SER A 96 -10.77 -24.62 -3.38
C SER A 96 -9.67 -24.44 -4.43
N GLU A 97 -9.02 -25.53 -4.84
CA GLU A 97 -8.07 -25.50 -5.96
C GLU A 97 -8.74 -25.05 -7.26
N GLU A 98 -10.01 -25.40 -7.49
CA GLU A 98 -10.79 -24.90 -8.63
C GLU A 98 -10.91 -23.37 -8.61
N ASP A 99 -11.22 -22.77 -7.46
CA ASP A 99 -11.28 -21.32 -7.34
C ASP A 99 -9.90 -20.68 -7.48
N LYS A 100 -8.84 -21.28 -6.93
CA LYS A 100 -7.47 -20.80 -7.14
C LYS A 100 -7.13 -20.74 -8.62
N GLU A 101 -7.34 -21.82 -9.36
CA GLU A 101 -7.07 -21.91 -10.81
C GLU A 101 -7.91 -20.93 -11.62
N ARG A 102 -9.22 -20.92 -11.37
CA ARG A 102 -10.20 -20.09 -12.09
C ARG A 102 -9.96 -18.58 -11.89
N LEU A 103 -9.44 -18.20 -10.73
CA LEU A 103 -9.22 -16.81 -10.34
C LEU A 103 -7.76 -16.37 -10.48
N LEU A 104 -6.86 -17.20 -11.01
CA LEU A 104 -5.46 -16.80 -11.22
C LEU A 104 -5.38 -15.49 -11.99
N PHE A 105 -4.68 -14.50 -11.44
CA PHE A 105 -4.47 -13.25 -12.14
C PHE A 105 -3.59 -13.47 -13.37
N ASP A 106 -3.80 -12.62 -14.37
CA ASP A 106 -2.97 -12.56 -15.57
C ASP A 106 -1.91 -11.44 -15.44
N PRO A 107 -0.62 -11.78 -15.23
CA PRO A 107 0.43 -10.78 -15.07
C PRO A 107 0.62 -9.85 -16.29
N ASP A 108 0.20 -10.29 -17.48
CA ASP A 108 0.41 -9.53 -18.73
C ASP A 108 -0.62 -8.41 -18.90
N THR A 109 -1.68 -8.40 -18.09
CA THR A 109 -2.75 -7.38 -18.13
C THR A 109 -2.36 -6.07 -17.45
N GLY A 110 -1.22 -6.01 -16.76
CA GLY A 110 -0.80 -4.82 -16.02
C GLY A 110 -1.62 -4.57 -14.74
N VAL A 111 -2.40 -5.57 -14.27
CA VAL A 111 -3.10 -5.54 -12.99
C VAL A 111 -2.93 -6.88 -12.24
N TRP A 112 -3.02 -6.85 -10.92
CA TRP A 112 -2.97 -8.05 -10.07
C TRP A 112 -4.38 -8.58 -9.72
N SER A 113 -5.35 -8.49 -10.63
CA SER A 113 -6.76 -8.80 -10.37
C SER A 113 -6.98 -10.30 -10.11
N GLY A 114 -7.51 -10.67 -8.93
CA GLY A 114 -7.76 -12.07 -8.57
C GLY A 114 -6.67 -12.70 -7.69
N TYR A 115 -6.53 -14.02 -7.81
CA TYR A 115 -5.67 -14.88 -6.99
C TYR A 115 -4.23 -14.96 -7.55
N LYS A 116 -3.23 -14.98 -6.66
CA LYS A 116 -1.82 -14.95 -7.03
C LYS A 116 -1.22 -16.32 -7.35
N HIS A 117 -0.30 -16.34 -8.32
CA HIS A 117 0.54 -17.50 -8.62
C HIS A 117 1.45 -17.86 -7.43
N PRO A 118 1.63 -19.15 -7.11
CA PRO A 118 2.41 -19.58 -5.94
C PRO A 118 3.92 -19.31 -6.04
N TYR A 119 4.40 -18.94 -7.23
CA TYR A 119 5.84 -18.77 -7.52
C TYR A 119 6.28 -17.30 -7.63
N GLY A 120 5.37 -16.36 -7.40
CA GLY A 120 5.68 -14.94 -7.51
C GLY A 120 4.62 -14.13 -8.24
N PHE A 121 5.00 -12.97 -8.75
CA PHE A 121 4.13 -12.06 -9.50
C PHE A 121 4.10 -12.33 -11.02
N LYS A 122 4.70 -13.44 -11.45
CA LYS A 122 4.80 -13.87 -12.86
C LYS A 122 4.27 -15.28 -13.08
N ARG A 123 4.05 -15.61 -14.35
CA ARG A 123 3.66 -16.97 -14.80
C ARG A 123 4.81 -17.98 -14.71
N HIS A 124 6.06 -17.54 -14.63
CA HIS A 124 7.21 -18.43 -14.62
C HIS A 124 7.21 -19.29 -13.36
N ARG A 125 7.22 -20.62 -13.54
CA ARG A 125 7.34 -21.55 -12.43
C ARG A 125 8.74 -21.47 -11.83
N GLY A 126 8.79 -21.31 -10.52
CA GLY A 126 10.03 -21.23 -9.74
C GLY A 126 9.83 -21.84 -8.36
N THR A 127 10.72 -21.51 -7.43
CA THR A 127 10.54 -21.90 -6.03
C THR A 127 9.33 -21.15 -5.45
N PRO A 128 8.38 -21.83 -4.77
CA PRO A 128 7.27 -21.14 -4.11
C PRO A 128 7.75 -20.06 -3.15
N ASP A 129 7.11 -18.88 -3.20
CA ASP A 129 7.48 -17.72 -2.37
C ASP A 129 6.77 -17.71 -1.01
N GLY A 130 5.84 -18.66 -0.80
CA GLY A 130 5.06 -18.82 0.42
C GLY A 130 4.08 -17.67 0.65
N ILE A 131 3.61 -16.99 -0.40
CA ILE A 131 2.65 -15.90 -0.33
C ILE A 131 1.39 -16.28 -1.12
N GLU A 132 0.28 -16.48 -0.40
CA GLU A 132 -1.04 -16.51 -1.00
C GLU A 132 -1.64 -15.10 -0.99
N GLN A 133 -2.27 -14.69 -2.08
CA GLN A 133 -2.79 -13.33 -2.21
C GLN A 133 -4.05 -13.35 -3.08
N PHE A 134 -5.05 -12.59 -2.67
CA PHE A 134 -6.22 -12.30 -3.48
C PHE A 134 -6.45 -10.78 -3.50
N ASN A 135 -6.66 -10.21 -4.68
CA ASN A 135 -6.93 -8.78 -4.83
C ASN A 135 -8.30 -8.53 -5.46
N TRP A 136 -9.07 -7.64 -4.83
CA TRP A 136 -10.29 -7.10 -5.39
C TRP A 136 -10.00 -5.79 -6.12
N TYR A 137 -10.09 -5.83 -7.43
CA TYR A 137 -10.24 -4.65 -8.27
C TYR A 137 -11.73 -4.43 -8.54
N LYS A 138 -12.04 -3.33 -9.24
CA LYS A 138 -13.40 -2.99 -9.66
C LYS A 138 -14.22 -4.21 -10.16
N PRO A 139 -13.71 -5.09 -11.04
CA PRO A 139 -14.50 -6.21 -11.54
C PRO A 139 -14.88 -7.26 -10.50
N GLU A 140 -14.06 -7.49 -9.47
CA GLU A 140 -14.39 -8.43 -8.38
C GLU A 140 -15.52 -7.93 -7.49
N TRP A 141 -15.77 -6.62 -7.47
CA TRP A 141 -16.94 -6.03 -6.80
C TRP A 141 -18.22 -6.11 -7.66
N GLU A 142 -18.08 -6.15 -8.99
CA GLU A 142 -19.20 -6.10 -9.93
C GLU A 142 -19.68 -7.50 -10.37
N ASP A 143 -18.82 -8.51 -10.32
CA ASP A 143 -19.14 -9.88 -10.69
C ASP A 143 -18.72 -10.87 -9.61
N ILE A 144 -19.71 -11.45 -8.93
CA ILE A 144 -19.52 -12.45 -7.87
C ILE A 144 -18.77 -13.70 -8.37
N ASN A 145 -18.83 -13.99 -9.68
CA ASN A 145 -18.06 -15.07 -10.27
C ASN A 145 -16.57 -14.76 -10.31
N ARG A 146 -16.13 -13.54 -10.05
CA ARG A 146 -14.70 -13.21 -9.92
C ARG A 146 -14.18 -13.30 -8.49
N VAL A 147 -15.01 -13.76 -7.56
CA VAL A 147 -14.68 -13.93 -6.14
C VAL A 147 -14.64 -15.42 -5.77
N PRO A 148 -13.78 -15.84 -4.81
CA PRO A 148 -13.82 -17.19 -4.25
C PRO A 148 -15.19 -17.53 -3.69
N ARG A 149 -15.74 -18.69 -4.03
CA ARG A 149 -17.11 -19.09 -3.65
C ARG A 149 -17.30 -19.15 -2.14
N CYS A 150 -16.24 -19.51 -1.41
CA CYS A 150 -16.26 -19.54 0.05
C CYS A 150 -16.52 -18.14 0.68
N LEU A 151 -16.24 -17.05 -0.04
CA LEU A 151 -16.48 -15.68 0.44
C LEU A 151 -17.82 -15.08 0.02
N HIS A 152 -18.57 -15.72 -0.89
CA HIS A 152 -19.85 -15.17 -1.38
C HIS A 152 -20.81 -14.75 -0.26
N PRO A 153 -20.98 -15.52 0.85
CA PRO A 153 -21.87 -15.14 1.93
C PRO A 153 -21.45 -13.90 2.74
N PHE A 154 -20.21 -13.43 2.58
CA PHE A 154 -19.60 -12.37 3.38
C PHE A 154 -19.23 -11.13 2.56
N MET A 155 -19.60 -11.08 1.27
CA MET A 155 -19.23 -9.99 0.38
C MET A 155 -19.77 -8.64 0.83
N ASP A 156 -20.96 -8.60 1.44
CA ASP A 156 -21.53 -7.38 2.02
C ASP A 156 -20.67 -6.82 3.16
N GLU A 157 -20.11 -7.67 4.04
CA GLU A 157 -19.21 -7.26 5.11
C GLU A 157 -17.89 -6.69 4.57
N ILE A 158 -17.29 -7.36 3.59
CA ILE A 158 -16.01 -6.96 2.98
C ILE A 158 -16.18 -5.67 2.17
N GLU A 159 -17.27 -5.58 1.40
CA GLU A 159 -17.60 -4.40 0.60
C GLU A 159 -17.93 -3.19 1.48
N ALA A 160 -18.76 -3.36 2.52
CA ALA A 160 -19.09 -2.27 3.45
C ALA A 160 -17.83 -1.74 4.15
N PHE A 161 -16.91 -2.64 4.53
CA PHE A 161 -15.64 -2.26 5.12
C PHE A 161 -14.75 -1.46 4.16
N CYS A 162 -14.58 -1.93 2.91
CA CYS A 162 -13.80 -1.22 1.91
C CYS A 162 -14.43 0.13 1.54
N ASN A 163 -15.75 0.18 1.39
CA ASN A 163 -16.49 1.42 1.15
C ASN A 163 -16.26 2.43 2.28
N TYR A 164 -16.32 1.99 3.54
CA TYR A 164 -16.05 2.89 4.68
C TYR A 164 -14.60 3.42 4.65
N LEU A 165 -13.61 2.56 4.42
CA LEU A 165 -12.22 2.99 4.32
C LEU A 165 -12.00 4.01 3.19
N THR A 166 -12.60 3.82 2.02
CA THR A 166 -12.45 4.73 0.88
C THR A 166 -13.21 6.04 1.08
N GLN A 167 -14.51 5.95 1.39
CA GLN A 167 -15.42 7.12 1.41
C GLN A 167 -15.29 7.97 2.67
N SER A 168 -14.85 7.37 3.79
CA SER A 168 -14.67 8.06 5.06
C SER A 168 -13.19 8.27 5.37
N VAL A 169 -12.43 7.20 5.58
CA VAL A 169 -11.05 7.29 6.09
C VAL A 169 -10.11 7.97 5.08
N ASN A 170 -10.03 7.45 3.85
CA ASN A 170 -9.15 8.01 2.82
C ASN A 170 -9.58 9.41 2.40
N ARG A 171 -10.89 9.67 2.25
CA ARG A 171 -11.37 11.02 1.93
C ARG A 171 -10.91 12.07 2.94
N ARG A 172 -11.02 11.78 4.23
CA ARG A 172 -10.57 12.68 5.31
C ARG A 172 -9.05 12.83 5.35
N LEU A 173 -8.33 11.75 5.08
CA LEU A 173 -6.87 11.80 4.91
C LEU A 173 -6.48 12.71 3.73
N LEU A 174 -7.18 12.62 2.60
CA LEU A 174 -7.00 13.51 1.45
C LEU A 174 -7.40 14.96 1.76
N THR A 175 -8.35 15.21 2.66
CA THR A 175 -8.61 16.56 3.18
C THR A 175 -7.43 17.10 3.98
N LEU A 176 -6.86 16.31 4.90
CA LEU A 176 -5.65 16.73 5.63
C LEU A 176 -4.51 17.06 4.67
N PHE A 177 -4.29 16.22 3.67
CA PHE A 177 -3.27 16.44 2.65
C PHE A 177 -3.54 17.66 1.77
N SER A 178 -4.80 17.90 1.39
CA SER A 178 -5.17 19.12 0.64
C SER A 178 -4.88 20.37 1.48
N ARG A 179 -5.18 20.35 2.78
CA ARG A 179 -4.84 21.45 3.70
C ARG A 179 -3.34 21.65 3.89
N VAL A 180 -2.54 20.57 3.94
CA VAL A 180 -1.08 20.70 3.96
C VAL A 180 -0.59 21.44 2.72
N LEU A 181 -1.17 21.15 1.55
CA LEU A 181 -0.88 21.86 0.29
C LEU A 181 -1.53 23.25 0.22
N GLU A 182 -2.23 23.70 1.26
CA GLU A 182 -2.97 24.96 1.29
C GLU A 182 -4.03 25.07 0.18
N LEU A 183 -4.56 23.92 -0.24
CA LEU A 183 -5.61 23.77 -1.24
C LEU A 183 -6.99 23.61 -0.59
N PRO A 184 -8.10 23.79 -1.34
CA PRO A 184 -9.43 23.49 -0.85
C PRO A 184 -9.56 22.07 -0.27
N ASP A 185 -10.36 21.92 0.79
CA ASP A 185 -10.51 20.66 1.56
C ASP A 185 -10.77 19.39 0.74
N ASN A 186 -11.47 19.49 -0.39
CA ASN A 186 -11.78 18.33 -1.23
C ASN A 186 -10.89 18.24 -2.48
N TYR A 187 -9.87 19.09 -2.62
CA TYR A 187 -9.11 19.20 -3.86
C TYR A 187 -8.56 17.85 -4.35
N LEU A 188 -7.85 17.11 -3.48
CA LEU A 188 -7.28 15.81 -3.85
C LEU A 188 -8.36 14.74 -4.07
N TRP A 189 -9.50 14.84 -3.38
CA TRP A 189 -10.62 13.92 -3.58
C TRP A 189 -11.29 14.15 -4.93
N ASP A 190 -11.57 15.40 -5.28
CA ASP A 190 -12.33 15.75 -6.49
C ASP A 190 -11.49 15.70 -7.77
N ASN A 191 -10.20 16.06 -7.70
CA ASN A 191 -9.35 16.26 -8.88
C ASN A 191 -8.33 15.14 -9.11
N VAL A 192 -8.06 14.30 -8.11
CA VAL A 192 -6.95 13.33 -8.16
C VAL A 192 -7.44 11.91 -7.91
N GLN A 193 -8.14 11.67 -6.81
CA GLN A 193 -8.65 10.34 -6.45
C GLN A 193 -9.57 9.75 -7.53
N SER A 194 -9.39 8.47 -7.84
CA SER A 194 -10.34 7.75 -8.70
C SER A 194 -11.61 7.41 -7.94
N HIS A 195 -12.72 7.34 -8.67
CA HIS A 195 -14.03 6.96 -8.13
C HIS A 195 -14.61 5.74 -8.87
N GLY A 196 -15.60 5.11 -8.25
CA GLY A 196 -16.35 3.98 -8.81
C GLY A 196 -16.14 2.68 -8.04
N GLY A 197 -17.19 2.23 -7.36
CA GLY A 197 -17.14 1.07 -6.47
C GLY A 197 -16.29 1.30 -5.20
N PRO A 198 -16.03 0.24 -4.42
CA PRO A 198 -15.35 0.35 -3.12
C PRO A 198 -13.89 0.77 -3.21
N THR A 199 -13.23 0.58 -4.37
CA THR A 199 -11.79 0.83 -4.53
C THR A 199 -11.44 1.82 -5.64
N GLY A 200 -12.40 2.30 -6.44
CA GLY A 200 -12.08 3.11 -7.62
C GLY A 200 -11.19 2.33 -8.60
N GLU A 201 -10.13 2.98 -9.09
CA GLU A 201 -9.04 2.32 -9.83
C GLU A 201 -7.94 1.74 -8.94
N GLY A 202 -8.13 1.81 -7.62
CA GLY A 202 -7.35 1.10 -6.63
C GLY A 202 -7.79 -0.36 -6.47
N TYR A 203 -7.28 -1.01 -5.43
CA TYR A 203 -7.63 -2.40 -5.12
C TYR A 203 -7.46 -2.71 -3.63
N PHE A 204 -8.21 -3.69 -3.16
CA PHE A 204 -8.07 -4.26 -1.82
C PHE A 204 -7.31 -5.57 -1.90
N ARG A 205 -6.43 -5.85 -0.95
CA ARG A 205 -5.56 -7.02 -0.93
C ARG A 205 -5.68 -7.76 0.39
N HIS A 206 -5.94 -9.06 0.29
CA HIS A 206 -5.57 -10.01 1.33
C HIS A 206 -4.28 -10.68 0.91
N ALA A 207 -3.32 -10.80 1.83
CA ALA A 207 -2.09 -11.55 1.60
C ALA A 207 -1.69 -12.33 2.85
N LEU A 208 -1.51 -13.64 2.70
CA LEU A 208 -1.04 -14.55 3.75
C LEU A 208 0.38 -14.99 3.44
N PHE A 209 1.32 -14.53 4.26
CA PHE A 209 2.72 -14.92 4.21
C PHE A 209 2.95 -16.08 5.15
N ARG A 210 3.37 -17.22 4.61
CA ARG A 210 3.73 -18.39 5.38
C ARG A 210 5.23 -18.51 5.60
N PRO A 211 5.67 -19.24 6.64
CA PRO A 211 7.05 -19.69 6.74
C PRO A 211 7.49 -20.37 5.44
N ILE A 212 8.72 -20.08 5.01
CA ILE A 212 9.27 -20.61 3.76
C ILE A 212 10.38 -21.61 4.06
N GLN A 213 10.64 -22.49 3.11
CA GLN A 213 11.74 -23.43 3.19
C GLN A 213 13.07 -22.69 3.09
N LYS A 214 14.12 -23.28 3.69
CA LYS A 214 15.49 -22.75 3.68
C LYS A 214 16.00 -22.40 2.28
N GLN A 215 15.67 -23.21 1.27
CA GLN A 215 16.05 -22.95 -0.12
C GLN A 215 15.47 -21.62 -0.65
N THR A 216 14.20 -21.34 -0.36
CA THR A 216 13.57 -20.06 -0.73
C THR A 216 14.22 -18.90 0.00
N GLU A 217 14.47 -19.07 1.31
CA GLU A 217 15.10 -18.02 2.14
C GLU A 217 16.52 -17.68 1.66
N GLU A 218 17.33 -18.69 1.29
CA GLU A 218 18.68 -18.51 0.75
C GLU A 218 18.63 -17.82 -0.62
N ALA A 219 17.73 -18.25 -1.50
CA ALA A 219 17.57 -17.67 -2.84
C ALA A 219 17.12 -16.20 -2.79
N SER A 220 16.23 -15.85 -1.86
CA SER A 220 15.75 -14.47 -1.69
C SER A 220 16.58 -13.63 -0.73
N LYS A 221 17.57 -14.23 -0.05
CA LYS A 221 18.36 -13.61 1.02
C LYS A 221 17.47 -13.00 2.12
N GLY A 222 16.36 -13.66 2.44
CA GLY A 222 15.37 -13.21 3.43
C GLY A 222 14.36 -12.18 2.92
N LEU A 223 14.47 -11.67 1.69
CA LEU A 223 13.43 -10.83 1.09
C LEU A 223 12.17 -11.66 0.81
N ARG A 224 11.02 -11.09 1.14
CA ARG A 224 9.69 -11.62 0.77
C ARG A 224 9.06 -10.79 -0.35
N MET A 225 9.30 -9.47 -0.36
CA MET A 225 8.99 -8.56 -1.46
C MET A 225 10.12 -7.54 -1.58
N HIS A 226 10.52 -7.22 -2.81
CA HIS A 226 11.58 -6.23 -3.08
C HIS A 226 11.26 -4.84 -2.56
N GLY A 227 12.31 -4.03 -2.40
CA GLY A 227 12.15 -2.58 -2.21
C GLY A 227 11.37 -1.97 -3.37
N HIS A 228 10.33 -1.21 -3.05
CA HIS A 228 9.49 -0.47 -4.00
C HIS A 228 8.89 0.77 -3.35
N THR A 229 8.32 1.64 -4.17
CA THR A 229 7.32 2.63 -3.77
C THR A 229 5.96 2.20 -4.32
N ASP A 230 4.89 2.60 -3.66
CA ASP A 230 3.55 2.35 -4.19
C ASP A 230 3.24 3.36 -5.31
N PHE A 231 2.72 2.91 -6.45
CA PHE A 231 2.44 3.78 -7.60
C PHE A 231 1.25 4.74 -7.37
N GLY A 232 0.32 4.38 -6.48
CA GLY A 232 -0.97 5.05 -6.28
C GLY A 232 -0.91 6.35 -5.48
N LEU A 233 -2.02 6.64 -4.80
CA LEU A 233 -2.21 7.83 -3.96
C LEU A 233 -1.80 7.56 -2.50
N THR A 234 -2.60 6.72 -1.84
CA THR A 234 -2.47 6.37 -0.42
C THR A 234 -2.66 4.88 -0.25
N THR A 235 -1.86 4.29 0.64
CA THR A 235 -1.99 2.89 1.03
C THR A 235 -2.42 2.85 2.49
N LEU A 236 -3.52 2.15 2.75
CA LEU A 236 -4.07 1.91 4.08
C LEU A 236 -3.77 0.45 4.43
N LEU A 237 -2.64 0.23 5.11
CA LEU A 237 -2.21 -1.08 5.60
C LEU A 237 -2.61 -1.24 7.06
N PHE A 238 -3.28 -2.33 7.42
CA PHE A 238 -3.55 -2.60 8.84
C PHE A 238 -2.27 -3.03 9.56
N SER A 239 -2.01 -2.42 10.72
CA SER A 239 -0.89 -2.84 11.58
C SER A 239 -1.18 -4.22 12.16
N VAL A 240 -0.24 -5.15 11.99
CA VAL A 240 -0.36 -6.55 12.44
C VAL A 240 0.83 -6.93 13.30
N PRO A 241 0.66 -7.84 14.28
CA PRO A 241 1.71 -8.16 15.24
C PRO A 241 2.85 -9.03 14.68
N ILE A 242 3.11 -9.02 13.37
CA ILE A 242 4.29 -9.64 12.75
C ILE A 242 5.13 -8.59 12.01
N SER A 243 6.38 -8.43 12.45
CA SER A 243 7.28 -7.38 11.94
C SER A 243 7.99 -7.83 10.67
N CYS A 244 7.41 -7.58 9.50
CA CYS A 244 8.05 -7.86 8.20
C CYS A 244 8.23 -6.62 7.32
N LEU A 245 7.35 -5.63 7.45
CA LEU A 245 7.43 -4.40 6.67
C LEU A 245 8.65 -3.60 7.12
N GLN A 246 9.52 -3.25 6.18
CA GLN A 246 10.64 -2.35 6.42
C GLN A 246 10.52 -1.10 5.55
N ILE A 247 10.91 0.05 6.09
CA ILE A 247 11.01 1.32 5.37
C ILE A 247 12.47 1.79 5.28
N TRP A 248 12.78 2.54 4.23
CA TRP A 248 14.10 3.10 4.01
C TRP A 248 14.27 4.43 4.74
N GLY A 249 15.17 4.46 5.71
CA GLY A 249 15.52 5.64 6.50
C GLY A 249 16.37 6.66 5.73
N ARG A 250 16.46 7.87 6.29
CA ARG A 250 17.28 8.97 5.74
C ARG A 250 18.79 8.70 5.82
N ASP A 251 19.18 7.83 6.75
CA ASP A 251 20.53 7.31 6.92
C ASP A 251 20.85 6.12 5.98
N GLU A 252 19.95 5.87 5.03
CA GLU A 252 20.11 4.81 4.02
C GLU A 252 20.17 3.40 4.62
N GLN A 253 19.34 3.16 5.65
CA GLN A 253 19.17 1.87 6.30
C GLN A 253 17.69 1.40 6.29
N TRP A 254 17.49 0.09 6.42
CA TRP A 254 16.15 -0.51 6.50
C TRP A 254 15.68 -0.68 7.95
N TYR A 255 14.55 -0.06 8.30
CA TYR A 255 13.93 -0.13 9.62
C TYR A 255 12.60 -0.86 9.58
N TYR A 256 12.33 -1.75 10.53
CA TYR A 256 11.02 -2.37 10.67
C TYR A 256 9.97 -1.35 11.09
N VAL A 257 8.76 -1.46 10.53
CA VAL A 257 7.60 -0.70 11.03
C VAL A 257 7.09 -1.39 12.31
N PRO A 258 7.00 -0.67 13.44
CA PRO A 258 6.56 -1.28 14.69
C PRO A 258 5.08 -1.68 14.63
N TYR A 259 4.71 -2.69 15.41
CA TYR A 259 3.30 -3.03 15.58
C TYR A 259 2.59 -2.01 16.46
N LYS A 260 1.43 -1.52 16.01
CA LYS A 260 0.57 -0.62 16.77
C LYS A 260 -0.88 -1.12 16.70
N PRO A 261 -1.41 -1.74 17.77
CA PRO A 261 -2.72 -2.37 17.76
C PRO A 261 -3.83 -1.44 17.28
N GLY A 262 -4.64 -1.91 16.33
CA GLY A 262 -5.79 -1.17 15.80
C GLY A 262 -5.44 0.00 14.88
N ALA A 263 -4.17 0.39 14.74
CA ALA A 263 -3.78 1.48 13.84
C ALA A 263 -3.67 1.02 12.38
N LEU A 264 -3.91 1.96 11.47
CA LEU A 264 -3.47 1.85 10.08
C LEU A 264 -2.05 2.38 9.96
N VAL A 265 -1.19 1.66 9.25
CA VAL A 265 0.04 2.19 8.66
C VAL A 265 -0.34 2.82 7.33
N ILE A 266 -0.19 4.14 7.26
CA ILE A 266 -0.45 4.92 6.05
C ILE A 266 0.87 5.19 5.36
N ASN A 267 0.93 5.00 4.04
CA ASN A 267 2.02 5.53 3.23
C ASN A 267 1.54 6.25 1.98
N ILE A 268 2.40 7.15 1.52
CA ILE A 268 2.21 7.98 0.32
C ILE A 268 2.76 7.23 -0.89
N GLY A 269 2.02 7.25 -2.00
CA GLY A 269 2.47 6.72 -3.28
C GLY A 269 3.04 7.77 -4.24
N ASP A 270 3.65 7.31 -5.32
CA ASP A 270 4.34 8.12 -6.33
C ASP A 270 3.43 9.21 -6.93
N THR A 271 2.15 8.90 -7.19
CA THR A 271 1.20 9.88 -7.73
C THR A 271 1.12 11.09 -6.79
N LEU A 272 1.00 10.84 -5.50
CA LEU A 272 0.77 11.90 -4.52
C LEU A 272 2.08 12.66 -4.21
N GLU A 273 3.23 12.01 -4.29
CA GLU A 273 4.53 12.68 -4.32
C GLU A 273 4.61 13.67 -5.50
N ILE A 274 4.24 13.25 -6.71
CA ILE A 274 4.29 14.11 -7.90
C ILE A 274 3.29 15.27 -7.79
N VAL A 275 2.04 14.99 -7.41
CA VAL A 275 0.98 16.01 -7.28
C VAL A 275 1.31 17.04 -6.19
N SER A 276 1.97 16.61 -5.10
CA SER A 276 2.45 17.53 -4.05
C SER A 276 3.71 18.30 -4.44
N GLY A 277 4.26 18.12 -5.65
CA GLY A 277 5.52 18.74 -6.06
C GLY A 277 6.71 18.28 -5.21
N GLY A 278 6.70 17.03 -4.75
CA GLY A 278 7.74 16.43 -3.90
C GLY A 278 7.65 16.78 -2.41
N HIS A 279 6.65 17.55 -1.99
CA HIS A 279 6.44 17.88 -0.57
C HIS A 279 6.04 16.66 0.27
N PHE A 280 5.40 15.67 -0.34
CA PHE A 280 5.09 14.40 0.30
C PHE A 280 6.01 13.33 -0.23
N LYS A 281 6.56 12.52 0.68
CA LYS A 281 7.56 11.50 0.34
C LYS A 281 6.92 10.17 0.01
N ALA A 282 7.13 9.65 -1.20
CA ALA A 282 6.87 8.24 -1.49
C ALA A 282 8.03 7.38 -0.95
N THR A 283 7.89 6.89 0.29
CA THR A 283 8.98 6.17 0.94
C THR A 283 9.13 4.76 0.43
N ARG A 284 10.37 4.42 0.09
CA ARG A 284 10.77 3.07 -0.31
C ARG A 284 10.54 2.10 0.85
N HIS A 285 9.87 1.01 0.57
CA HIS A 285 9.56 -0.01 1.55
C HIS A 285 9.67 -1.41 0.93
N ARG A 286 9.84 -2.42 1.79
CA ARG A 286 9.98 -3.83 1.39
C ARG A 286 9.34 -4.74 2.42
N VAL A 287 9.17 -6.01 2.06
CA VAL A 287 8.80 -7.06 3.03
C VAL A 287 10.00 -7.96 3.23
N PHE A 288 10.52 -8.01 4.45
CA PHE A 288 11.66 -8.83 4.84
C PHE A 288 11.20 -9.95 5.78
N LYS A 289 12.04 -10.96 5.98
CA LYS A 289 11.77 -12.02 6.96
C LYS A 289 11.55 -11.43 8.35
N PRO A 290 10.66 -12.00 9.16
CA PRO A 290 10.41 -11.49 10.50
C PRO A 290 11.61 -11.72 11.44
N PRO A 291 11.62 -11.08 12.62
CA PRO A 291 12.52 -11.41 13.72
C PRO A 291 12.52 -12.92 14.04
N VAL A 292 13.61 -13.38 14.67
CA VAL A 292 13.86 -14.81 14.93
C VAL A 292 12.71 -15.47 15.71
N ASP A 293 12.11 -14.76 16.66
CA ASP A 293 11.01 -15.24 17.49
C ASP A 293 9.66 -15.29 16.78
N GLN A 294 9.61 -14.88 15.50
CA GLN A 294 8.42 -14.87 14.65
C GLN A 294 8.61 -15.65 13.33
N LEU A 295 9.76 -16.33 13.12
CA LEU A 295 10.06 -17.03 11.87
C LEU A 295 9.07 -18.13 11.49
N ASN A 296 8.41 -18.73 12.49
CA ASN A 296 7.45 -19.83 12.30
C ASN A 296 5.99 -19.34 12.32
N GLU A 297 5.77 -18.04 12.44
CA GLU A 297 4.43 -17.45 12.47
C GLU A 297 3.96 -17.09 11.06
N GLU A 298 2.65 -17.18 10.82
CA GLU A 298 2.03 -16.65 9.61
C GLU A 298 1.75 -15.15 9.77
N ARG A 299 1.97 -14.39 8.69
CA ARG A 299 1.58 -12.97 8.63
C ARG A 299 0.43 -12.80 7.65
N LEU A 300 -0.77 -12.57 8.18
CA LEU A 300 -1.91 -12.13 7.39
C LEU A 300 -1.91 -10.61 7.28
N SER A 301 -2.12 -10.08 6.07
CA SER A 301 -2.05 -8.66 5.75
C SER A 301 -3.28 -8.25 4.97
N LEU A 302 -3.94 -7.19 5.42
CA LEU A 302 -5.03 -6.53 4.70
C LEU A 302 -4.56 -5.15 4.29
N VAL A 303 -4.75 -4.78 3.02
CA VAL A 303 -4.25 -3.52 2.48
C VAL A 303 -5.23 -2.95 1.48
N LEU A 304 -5.64 -1.69 1.66
CA LEU A 304 -6.39 -0.94 0.67
C LEU A 304 -5.46 0.05 -0.03
N PHE A 305 -5.26 -0.14 -1.34
CA PHE A 305 -4.49 0.75 -2.19
C PHE A 305 -5.44 1.70 -2.91
N ASN A 306 -5.42 2.98 -2.57
CA ASN A 306 -6.18 4.00 -3.27
C ASN A 306 -5.38 4.51 -4.47
N SER A 307 -6.03 4.66 -5.63
CA SER A 307 -5.39 5.14 -6.85
C SER A 307 -6.02 6.44 -7.34
N SER A 308 -5.27 7.22 -8.12
CA SER A 308 -5.81 8.38 -8.83
C SER A 308 -6.57 7.97 -10.08
N VAL A 309 -7.29 8.92 -10.68
CA VAL A 309 -7.90 8.76 -12.01
C VAL A 309 -6.83 8.22 -12.98
N GLY A 310 -7.12 7.12 -13.68
CA GLY A 310 -6.10 6.42 -14.47
C GLY A 310 -5.48 7.28 -15.56
N ASP A 311 -6.30 8.12 -16.20
CA ASP A 311 -5.85 9.00 -17.29
C ASP A 311 -5.24 10.32 -16.78
N LEU A 312 -5.15 10.50 -15.46
CA LEU A 312 -4.45 11.63 -14.86
C LEU A 312 -2.99 11.61 -15.30
N ARG A 313 -2.58 12.63 -16.05
CA ARG A 313 -1.18 12.90 -16.34
C ARG A 313 -0.59 13.57 -15.11
N MET A 314 0.27 12.85 -14.40
CA MET A 314 0.75 13.28 -13.09
C MET A 314 1.64 14.51 -13.21
N ALA A 315 1.23 15.60 -12.57
CA ALA A 315 1.96 16.86 -12.49
C ALA A 315 1.68 17.52 -11.12
N PRO A 316 2.58 18.40 -10.64
CA PRO A 316 2.33 19.18 -9.43
C PRO A 316 1.02 19.98 -9.53
N ALA A 317 0.31 20.08 -8.41
CA ALA A 317 -0.81 21.00 -8.26
C ALA A 317 -0.29 22.45 -8.16
N TYR A 318 0.11 23.04 -9.30
CA TYR A 318 0.75 24.37 -9.36
C TYR A 318 -0.09 25.52 -8.78
N GLU A 319 -1.39 25.33 -8.59
CA GLU A 319 -2.29 26.24 -7.88
C GLU A 319 -2.13 26.22 -6.35
N SER A 320 -1.42 25.24 -5.79
CA SER A 320 -1.12 25.16 -4.36
C SER A 320 -0.32 26.38 -3.90
N PRO A 321 -0.83 27.16 -2.93
CA PRO A 321 -0.09 28.27 -2.34
C PRO A 321 1.23 27.83 -1.68
N LEU A 322 1.27 26.62 -1.10
CA LEU A 322 2.49 26.03 -0.59
C LEU A 322 3.54 25.85 -1.70
N ILE A 323 3.15 25.22 -2.82
CA ILE A 323 4.07 24.97 -3.94
C ILE A 323 4.51 26.27 -4.60
N GLN A 324 3.63 27.26 -4.72
CA GLN A 324 3.98 28.59 -5.26
C GLN A 324 4.98 29.32 -4.37
N ARG A 325 4.85 29.19 -3.05
CA ARG A 325 5.71 29.85 -2.07
C ARG A 325 7.06 29.16 -1.89
N GLU A 326 7.06 27.83 -1.78
CA GLU A 326 8.25 27.05 -1.42
C GLU A 326 8.93 26.39 -2.64
N GLY A 327 8.27 26.39 -3.80
CA GLY A 327 8.70 25.62 -4.96
C GLY A 327 8.44 24.12 -4.80
N CYS A 328 8.92 23.35 -5.78
CA CYS A 328 8.91 21.89 -5.72
C CYS A 328 10.21 21.35 -5.10
N ILE A 329 10.15 20.17 -4.48
CA ILE A 329 11.26 19.50 -3.80
C ILE A 329 11.74 18.31 -4.63
N GLU A 330 13.03 18.25 -4.96
CA GLU A 330 13.62 17.22 -5.85
C GLU A 330 14.60 16.28 -5.13
N GLU A 331 14.52 16.21 -3.80
CA GLU A 331 15.49 15.49 -2.98
C GLU A 331 15.30 13.97 -3.01
N GLN A 332 14.11 13.49 -3.34
CA GLN A 332 13.75 12.07 -3.24
C GLN A 332 12.65 11.66 -4.24
N GLY A 333 12.54 10.34 -4.40
CA GLY A 333 11.48 9.72 -5.19
C GLY A 333 11.63 9.88 -6.70
N VAL A 334 10.53 9.75 -7.42
CA VAL A 334 10.49 9.75 -8.90
C VAL A 334 10.16 11.12 -9.48
N TYR A 335 9.69 12.06 -8.66
CA TYR A 335 9.31 13.40 -9.10
C TYR A 335 10.40 14.12 -9.90
N LYS A 336 11.66 14.03 -9.47
CA LYS A 336 12.80 14.64 -10.18
C LYS A 336 12.89 14.19 -11.64
N GLU A 337 12.69 12.90 -11.90
CA GLU A 337 12.74 12.36 -13.27
C GLU A 337 11.51 12.78 -14.08
N PHE A 338 10.33 12.86 -13.46
CA PHE A 338 9.12 13.42 -14.09
C PHE A 338 9.32 14.89 -14.51
N LYS A 339 9.91 15.71 -13.63
CA LYS A 339 10.25 17.11 -13.92
C LYS A 339 11.25 17.20 -15.08
N ASN A 340 12.28 16.37 -15.09
CA ASN A 340 13.29 16.34 -16.16
C ASN A 340 12.68 16.02 -17.53
N LEU A 341 11.78 15.03 -17.61
CA LEU A 341 11.07 14.71 -18.85
C LEU A 341 10.19 15.87 -19.32
N THR A 342 9.44 16.48 -18.40
CA THR A 342 8.56 17.61 -18.69
C THR A 342 9.36 18.80 -19.23
N ALA A 343 10.51 19.12 -18.61
CA ALA A 343 11.40 20.20 -19.06
C ALA A 343 12.00 19.98 -20.46
N GLN A 344 12.09 18.72 -20.91
CA GLN A 344 12.50 18.36 -22.27
C GLN A 344 11.34 18.37 -23.28
N GLY A 345 10.14 18.77 -22.87
CA GLY A 345 8.94 18.73 -23.72
C GLY A 345 8.42 17.31 -23.98
N LYS A 346 8.87 16.31 -23.20
CA LYS A 346 8.38 14.94 -23.31
C LYS A 346 7.12 14.75 -22.48
N LEU A 347 6.26 13.85 -22.94
CA LEU A 347 5.07 13.44 -22.18
C LEU A 347 5.48 12.54 -21.02
N VAL A 348 5.09 12.92 -19.80
CA VAL A 348 5.18 12.05 -18.62
C VAL A 348 4.07 11.01 -18.61
N PRO A 349 4.25 9.82 -18.01
CA PRO A 349 3.21 8.80 -17.91
C PRO A 349 1.92 9.30 -17.25
N THR A 350 0.78 8.76 -17.69
CA THR A 350 -0.45 8.77 -16.87
C THR A 350 -0.32 7.80 -15.71
N ASN A 351 -1.14 7.93 -14.66
CA ASN A 351 -1.12 6.98 -13.54
C ASN A 351 -1.42 5.53 -14.00
N ARG A 352 -2.35 5.34 -14.95
CA ARG A 352 -2.64 4.02 -15.54
C ARG A 352 -1.39 3.42 -16.19
N GLN A 353 -0.73 4.18 -17.06
CA GLN A 353 0.50 3.75 -17.72
C GLN A 353 1.63 3.46 -16.71
N TRP A 354 1.78 4.31 -15.69
CA TRP A 354 2.77 4.16 -14.63
C TRP A 354 2.56 2.88 -13.81
N ARG A 355 1.31 2.57 -13.46
CA ARG A 355 0.92 1.33 -12.77
C ARG A 355 1.18 0.11 -13.64
N GLU A 356 0.62 0.09 -14.85
CA GLU A 356 0.63 -1.08 -15.72
C GLU A 356 2.04 -1.50 -16.15
N ILE A 357 2.91 -0.53 -16.49
CA ILE A 357 4.31 -0.84 -16.86
C ILE A 357 5.09 -1.42 -15.68
N GLN A 358 4.88 -0.91 -14.47
CA GLN A 358 5.56 -1.41 -13.27
C GLN A 358 5.09 -2.82 -12.90
N ILE A 359 3.79 -3.08 -13.02
CA ILE A 359 3.22 -4.41 -12.80
C ILE A 359 3.76 -5.41 -13.84
N ALA A 360 3.69 -5.07 -15.13
CA ALA A 360 4.12 -5.95 -16.22
C ALA A 360 5.63 -6.27 -16.18
N THR A 361 6.44 -5.37 -15.61
CA THR A 361 7.90 -5.51 -15.56
C THR A 361 8.45 -5.82 -14.17
N CYS A 362 7.56 -6.09 -13.20
CA CYS A 362 7.90 -6.48 -11.83
C CYS A 362 8.86 -7.68 -11.83
N THR A 363 9.59 -7.91 -10.75
CA THR A 363 10.47 -9.08 -10.57
C THR A 363 10.30 -9.67 -9.20
N ASP A 364 10.55 -10.97 -9.08
CA ASP A 364 10.50 -11.67 -7.82
C ASP A 364 11.85 -11.67 -7.10
N PRO A 365 11.90 -11.73 -5.76
CA PRO A 365 13.15 -11.85 -5.00
C PRO A 365 14.01 -13.06 -5.38
N THR A 366 13.39 -14.11 -5.91
CA THR A 366 14.03 -15.36 -6.34
C THR A 366 14.51 -15.33 -7.80
N ASP A 367 14.32 -14.24 -8.54
CA ASP A 367 14.72 -14.12 -9.96
C ASP A 367 16.25 -14.09 -10.12
N THR A 368 16.84 -15.20 -10.59
CA THR A 368 18.29 -15.35 -10.74
C THR A 368 18.87 -14.71 -12.02
N VAL A 369 18.00 -14.30 -12.95
CA VAL A 369 18.42 -13.71 -14.24
C VAL A 369 18.51 -12.19 -14.12
N ARG A 370 17.50 -11.59 -13.47
CA ARG A 370 17.33 -10.14 -13.38
C ARG A 370 17.93 -9.54 -12.12
N ASN A 371 17.98 -10.28 -11.00
CA ASN A 371 18.57 -9.81 -9.74
C ASN A 371 20.11 -9.98 -9.73
N ARG A 372 20.80 -9.38 -10.71
CA ARG A 372 22.27 -9.36 -10.78
C ARG A 372 22.79 -8.04 -11.36
N VAL A 373 23.99 -7.66 -10.94
CA VAL A 373 24.69 -6.47 -11.46
C VAL A 373 24.90 -6.61 -12.97
N GLY A 374 24.51 -5.57 -13.72
CA GLY A 374 24.55 -5.56 -15.19
C GLY A 374 23.28 -6.06 -15.88
N ALA A 375 22.29 -6.55 -15.13
CA ALA A 375 20.92 -6.73 -15.59
C ALA A 375 20.06 -5.58 -15.04
N ASP A 376 19.18 -5.85 -14.06
CA ASP A 376 18.37 -4.80 -13.42
C ASP A 376 19.02 -4.22 -12.14
N GLN A 377 20.23 -4.66 -11.80
CA GLN A 377 20.99 -4.09 -10.69
C GLN A 377 22.24 -3.35 -11.18
N VAL A 378 22.58 -2.28 -10.49
CA VAL A 378 23.73 -1.42 -10.74
C VAL A 378 24.46 -1.12 -9.43
N LEU A 379 25.75 -0.79 -9.51
CA LEU A 379 26.52 -0.28 -8.38
C LEU A 379 26.52 1.25 -8.43
N ILE A 380 25.98 1.89 -7.39
CA ILE A 380 25.99 3.35 -7.20
C ILE A 380 26.59 3.60 -5.83
N ASP A 381 27.70 4.35 -5.79
CA ASP A 381 28.42 4.67 -4.54
C ASP A 381 28.75 3.45 -3.66
N GLY A 382 29.11 2.33 -4.31
CA GLY A 382 29.44 1.07 -3.64
C GLY A 382 28.23 0.26 -3.15
N LYS A 383 27.00 0.75 -3.38
CA LYS A 383 25.75 0.07 -3.01
C LYS A 383 25.10 -0.56 -4.23
N ILE A 384 24.54 -1.76 -4.04
CA ILE A 384 23.75 -2.41 -5.09
C ILE A 384 22.36 -1.78 -5.08
N MET A 385 21.95 -1.26 -6.23
CA MET A 385 20.64 -0.66 -6.44
C MET A 385 19.93 -1.40 -7.58
N HIS A 386 18.64 -1.66 -7.44
CA HIS A 386 17.78 -1.90 -8.59
C HIS A 386 17.66 -0.61 -9.41
N GLN A 387 17.86 -0.69 -10.72
CA GLN A 387 17.61 0.41 -11.64
C GLN A 387 16.68 -0.07 -12.75
N ARG A 388 15.54 0.59 -12.89
CA ARG A 388 14.59 0.38 -13.99
C ARG A 388 14.33 1.69 -14.72
N GLU A 389 13.83 1.57 -15.93
CA GLU A 389 13.31 2.71 -16.68
C GLU A 389 11.91 2.38 -17.17
N TYR A 390 10.96 3.26 -16.85
CA TYR A 390 9.57 3.12 -17.23
C TYR A 390 9.17 4.35 -18.03
N MET A 391 8.96 4.17 -19.34
CA MET A 391 8.59 5.27 -20.24
C MET A 391 9.53 6.48 -20.14
N GLY A 392 10.84 6.25 -20.01
CA GLY A 392 11.86 7.29 -19.88
C GLY A 392 12.07 7.81 -18.45
N VAL A 393 11.27 7.38 -17.47
CA VAL A 393 11.47 7.71 -16.06
C VAL A 393 12.38 6.66 -15.44
N LYS A 394 13.55 7.08 -14.97
CA LYS A 394 14.47 6.19 -14.26
C LYS A 394 14.02 6.02 -12.80
N VAL A 395 13.93 4.78 -12.34
CA VAL A 395 13.61 4.43 -10.96
C VAL A 395 14.79 3.67 -10.37
N VAL A 396 15.31 4.17 -9.24
CA VAL A 396 16.46 3.58 -8.53
C VAL A 396 16.06 3.25 -7.11
N LEU A 397 16.24 2.00 -6.71
CA LEU A 397 15.79 1.46 -5.41
C LEU A 397 16.92 0.62 -4.78
N PRO A 398 17.15 0.70 -3.47
CA PRO A 398 18.15 -0.14 -2.80
C PRO A 398 17.70 -1.61 -2.78
N VAL A 399 18.64 -2.53 -2.95
CA VAL A 399 18.42 -3.99 -2.84
C VAL A 399 18.29 -4.41 -1.38
#